data_AF-A0A486W176-F1
#
_entry.id   AF-A0A486W176-F1
#
_cell.length_a   1.000
_cell.length_b   1.000
_cell.length_c   1.000
_cell.angle_alpha   90.00
_cell.angle_beta   90.00
_cell.angle_gamma   90.00
#
_symmetry.space_group_name_H-M   'P 1'
#
loop_
_entity.id
_entity.type
_entity.pdbx_description
1 polymer ?
#
loop_
_entity_poly.entity_id
_entity_poly.type
_entity_poly.pdbx_seq_one_letter_code
_entity_poly.pdbx_strand_id
1 'polypeptide(L)'
;MSTVNIYITVNNIADVQLITDPAIILATITEVDKAKGEAKDYADEIVGNLDKNIQQVIADAITAAKRDFWEDDNPVGTTRFFNQNLNPNERWPWSQWVYTGENKTIRVGRADGSDVGQTGGSDTVTLQQANLPAVQVNVSGETSELPGQELTTREAGRHKHKGGMLAPGEAWDDNYIVGSDNDSRRTRNYTDEVADHSHIVDLPAHKHTTTGKTDNLGEGKSFSVVEAHTLLMCWSRVA
;
A
#
# COMPACT_ATOMS: atom_id res chain seq x y z
N MET A 1 87.07 34.69 -27.25
CA MET A 1 88.42 34.71 -26.65
C MET A 1 88.78 36.15 -26.41
N SER A 2 88.94 36.53 -25.14
CA SER A 2 89.40 37.85 -24.75
C SER A 2 90.90 37.74 -24.48
N THR A 3 91.73 38.54 -25.14
CA THR A 3 93.18 38.58 -24.91
C THR A 3 93.50 39.73 -23.96
N VAL A 4 94.20 39.42 -22.86
CA VAL A 4 94.72 40.43 -21.93
C VAL A 4 96.21 40.56 -22.19
N ASN A 5 96.66 41.76 -22.61
CA ASN A 5 98.08 42.08 -22.77
C ASN A 5 98.55 42.85 -21.53
N ILE A 6 99.47 42.26 -20.76
CA ILE A 6 100.03 42.88 -19.56
C ILE A 6 101.51 43.19 -19.84
N TYR A 7 101.90 44.45 -19.67
CA TYR A 7 103.29 44.88 -19.71
C TYR A 7 103.80 45.08 -18.28
N ILE A 8 104.82 44.32 -17.89
CA ILE A 8 105.39 44.35 -16.54
C ILE A 8 106.88 44.68 -16.67
N THR A 9 107.33 45.71 -15.97
CA THR A 9 108.74 46.05 -15.86
C THR A 9 109.36 45.29 -14.70
N VAL A 10 110.42 44.55 -14.95
CA VAL A 10 111.11 43.73 -13.95
C VAL A 10 112.61 43.98 -13.98
N ASN A 11 113.24 43.90 -12.81
CA ASN A 11 114.68 44.08 -12.68
C ASN A 11 115.47 42.85 -13.20
N ASN A 12 114.82 41.68 -13.26
CA ASN A 12 115.36 40.45 -13.80
C ASN A 12 114.22 39.55 -14.30
N ILE A 13 114.32 39.08 -15.55
CA ILE A 13 113.29 38.23 -16.15
C ILE A 13 113.25 36.82 -15.56
N ALA A 14 114.36 36.34 -14.99
CA ALA A 14 114.43 34.99 -14.39
C ALA A 14 113.59 34.87 -13.10
N ASP A 15 113.25 36.01 -12.49
CA ASP A 15 112.41 36.07 -11.28
C ASP A 15 110.91 36.14 -11.62
N VAL A 16 110.54 36.21 -12.91
CA VAL A 16 109.15 36.17 -13.35
C VAL A 16 108.69 34.72 -13.51
N GLN A 17 107.76 34.31 -12.66
CA GLN A 17 107.09 33.02 -12.77
C GLN A 17 105.62 33.22 -13.17
N LEU A 18 105.23 32.54 -14.25
CA LEU A 18 103.83 32.40 -14.62
C LEU A 18 103.27 31.24 -13.80
N ILE A 19 102.72 31.56 -12.63
CA ILE A 19 102.03 30.58 -11.80
C ILE A 19 100.62 30.49 -12.35
N THR A 20 100.34 29.47 -13.17
CA THR A 20 98.98 29.05 -13.41
C THR A 20 98.51 28.30 -12.18
N ASP A 21 98.04 29.03 -11.18
CA ASP A 21 97.30 28.45 -10.07
C ASP A 21 95.82 28.32 -10.50
N PRO A 22 95.32 27.11 -10.77
CA PRO A 22 93.91 26.93 -11.09
C PRO A 22 92.99 27.29 -9.91
N ALA A 23 93.52 27.59 -8.72
CA ALA A 23 92.75 28.17 -7.62
C ALA A 23 92.52 29.69 -7.78
N ILE A 24 93.24 30.37 -8.67
CA ILE A 24 93.10 31.81 -8.96
C ILE A 24 92.45 31.97 -10.35
N ILE A 25 91.16 31.66 -10.45
CA ILE A 25 90.34 31.90 -11.64
C ILE A 25 89.65 33.26 -11.50
N LEU A 26 89.99 34.22 -12.34
CA LEU A 26 89.31 35.52 -12.43
C LEU A 26 88.11 35.40 -13.39
N ALA A 27 86.92 35.17 -12.85
CA ALA A 27 85.68 35.24 -13.62
C ALA A 27 85.33 36.71 -13.92
N THR A 28 84.81 36.98 -15.12
CA THR A 28 84.27 38.30 -15.44
C THR A 28 83.00 38.56 -14.62
N ILE A 29 82.68 39.83 -14.36
CA ILE A 29 81.45 40.18 -13.64
C ILE A 29 80.19 39.64 -14.35
N THR A 30 80.22 39.59 -15.69
CA THR A 30 79.15 39.00 -16.51
C THR A 30 78.94 37.52 -16.23
N GLU A 31 80.01 36.74 -16.08
CA GLU A 31 79.91 35.31 -15.74
C GLU A 31 79.39 35.09 -14.32
N VAL A 32 79.80 35.95 -13.37
CA VAL A 32 79.30 35.93 -11.99
C VAL A 32 77.81 36.28 -11.94
N ASP A 33 77.37 37.32 -12.66
CA ASP A 33 75.97 37.72 -12.74
C ASP A 33 75.11 36.67 -13.44
N LYS A 34 75.64 36.01 -14.46
CA LYS A 34 74.98 34.86 -15.10
C LYS A 34 74.78 33.72 -14.11
N ALA A 35 75.82 33.31 -13.39
CA ALA A 35 75.73 32.24 -12.38
C ALA A 35 74.74 32.61 -11.26
N LYS A 36 74.72 33.88 -10.84
CA LYS A 36 73.72 34.40 -9.89
C LYS A 36 72.29 34.32 -10.44
N GLY A 37 72.10 34.67 -11.71
CA GLY A 37 70.81 34.57 -12.40
C GLY A 37 70.32 33.13 -12.45
N GLU A 38 71.17 32.20 -12.90
CA GLU A 38 70.85 30.76 -12.96
C GLU A 38 70.53 30.19 -11.57
N ALA A 39 71.29 30.57 -10.53
CA ALA A 39 71.01 30.16 -9.16
C ALA A 39 69.68 30.72 -8.64
N LYS A 40 69.35 31.98 -8.99
CA LYS A 40 68.07 32.60 -8.63
C LYS A 40 66.91 31.92 -9.35
N ASP A 41 67.03 31.68 -10.65
CA ASP A 41 66.00 31.02 -11.45
C ASP A 41 65.72 29.60 -10.92
N TYR A 42 66.78 28.85 -10.57
CA TYR A 42 66.63 27.56 -9.90
C TYR A 42 65.90 27.68 -8.55
N ALA A 43 66.26 28.66 -7.72
CA ALA A 43 65.59 28.87 -6.44
C ALA A 43 64.11 29.26 -6.61
N ASP A 44 63.81 30.15 -7.56
CA ASP A 44 62.45 30.58 -7.89
C ASP A 44 61.61 29.41 -8.44
N GLU A 45 62.20 28.54 -9.26
CA GLU A 45 61.56 27.30 -9.73
C GLU A 45 61.23 26.35 -8.57
N ILE A 46 62.18 26.10 -7.67
CA ILE A 46 61.97 25.25 -6.50
C ILE A 46 60.89 25.82 -5.58
N VAL A 47 60.91 27.13 -5.30
CA VAL A 47 59.90 27.81 -4.48
C VAL A 47 58.53 27.74 -5.13
N GLY A 48 58.44 28.00 -6.44
CA GLY A 48 57.19 27.92 -7.18
C GLY A 48 56.60 26.50 -7.22
N ASN A 49 57.46 25.48 -7.35
CA ASN A 49 57.02 24.07 -7.29
C ASN A 49 56.57 23.68 -5.89
N LEU A 50 57.26 24.14 -4.85
CA LEU A 50 56.90 23.88 -3.46
C LEU A 50 55.54 24.51 -3.11
N ASP A 51 55.28 25.76 -3.51
CA ASP A 51 54.01 26.44 -3.29
C ASP A 51 52.84 25.66 -3.92
N LYS A 52 52.98 25.25 -5.20
CA LYS A 52 51.97 24.44 -5.89
C LYS A 52 51.72 23.10 -5.18
N ASN A 53 52.77 22.41 -4.78
CA ASN A 53 52.65 21.11 -4.09
C ASN A 53 51.95 21.27 -2.73
N ILE A 54 52.29 22.31 -1.96
CA ILE A 54 51.65 22.59 -0.68
C ILE A 54 50.17 22.91 -0.88
N GLN A 55 49.83 23.76 -1.85
CA GLN A 55 48.43 24.09 -2.16
C GLN A 55 47.62 22.85 -2.55
N GLN A 56 48.20 21.98 -3.39
CA GLN A 56 47.56 20.73 -3.81
C GLN A 56 47.33 19.79 -2.62
N VAL A 57 48.36 19.53 -1.81
CA VAL A 57 48.25 18.65 -0.62
C VAL A 57 47.22 19.18 0.37
N ILE A 58 47.16 20.50 0.58
CA ILE A 58 46.15 21.12 1.44
C ILE A 58 44.75 20.93 0.85
N ALA A 59 44.56 21.16 -0.45
CA ALA A 59 43.27 20.98 -1.12
C ALA A 59 42.78 19.52 -1.04
N ASP A 60 43.69 18.56 -1.23
CA ASP A 60 43.41 17.13 -1.14
C ASP A 60 43.06 16.74 0.29
N ALA A 61 43.82 17.22 1.28
CA ALA A 61 43.56 16.97 2.70
C ALA A 61 42.18 17.54 3.15
N ILE A 62 41.81 18.75 2.70
CA ILE A 62 40.49 19.33 2.98
C ILE A 62 39.38 18.52 2.32
N THR A 63 39.59 18.05 1.09
CA THR A 63 38.62 17.23 0.36
C THR A 63 38.39 15.89 1.06
N ALA A 64 39.47 15.23 1.48
CA ALA A 64 39.42 14.00 2.27
C ALA A 64 38.70 14.23 3.61
N ALA A 65 39.08 15.26 4.37
CA ALA A 65 38.42 15.54 5.66
C ALA A 65 36.92 15.84 5.53
N LYS A 66 36.51 16.55 4.47
CA LYS A 66 35.08 16.77 4.16
C LYS A 66 34.37 15.47 3.81
N ARG A 67 35.05 14.53 3.14
CA ARG A 67 34.51 13.21 2.84
C ARG A 67 34.34 12.40 4.11
N ASP A 68 35.39 12.27 4.91
CA ASP A 68 35.39 11.48 6.13
C ASP A 68 34.30 11.98 7.11
N PHE A 69 34.20 13.31 7.31
CA PHE A 69 33.14 13.88 8.14
C PHE A 69 31.73 13.54 7.62
N TRP A 70 31.55 13.54 6.30
CA TRP A 70 30.26 13.17 5.73
C TRP A 70 29.97 11.67 5.90
N GLU A 71 30.97 10.81 5.75
CA GLU A 71 30.83 9.36 5.98
C GLU A 71 30.44 9.05 7.44
N ASP A 72 31.08 9.73 8.40
CA ASP A 72 30.79 9.59 9.84
C ASP A 72 29.37 10.05 10.21
N ASP A 73 28.87 11.11 9.59
CA ASP A 73 27.49 11.62 9.77
C ASP A 73 26.45 10.79 8.99
N ASN A 74 26.89 9.95 8.05
CA ASN A 74 26.03 9.20 7.15
C ASN A 74 26.40 7.72 7.07
N PRO A 75 26.63 6.99 8.17
CA PRO A 75 27.00 5.58 8.09
C PRO A 75 25.97 4.76 7.29
N VAL A 76 26.40 3.64 6.70
CA VAL A 76 25.49 2.71 6.02
C VAL A 76 24.36 2.29 6.97
N GLY A 77 23.11 2.34 6.49
CA GLY A 77 21.90 2.19 7.31
C GLY A 77 21.24 3.51 7.74
N THR A 78 21.92 4.66 7.55
CA THR A 78 21.32 5.98 7.79
C THR A 78 20.10 6.19 6.91
N THR A 79 19.03 6.75 7.47
CA THR A 79 17.82 7.14 6.73
C THR A 79 17.63 8.64 6.83
N ARG A 80 17.34 9.29 5.70
CA ARG A 80 17.13 10.75 5.61
C ARG A 80 15.79 11.08 4.98
N PHE A 81 15.19 12.16 5.49
CA PHE A 81 13.98 12.77 4.96
C PHE A 81 14.30 14.09 4.29
N PHE A 82 13.76 14.31 3.08
CA PHE A 82 13.89 15.57 2.35
C PHE A 82 12.52 16.17 2.07
N ASN A 83 12.35 17.45 2.38
CA ASN A 83 11.14 18.23 2.08
C ASN A 83 11.13 18.80 0.65
N GLN A 84 12.03 18.31 -0.20
CA GLN A 84 12.19 18.69 -1.59
C GLN A 84 12.44 17.43 -2.41
N ASN A 85 12.22 17.52 -3.72
CA ASN A 85 12.62 16.47 -4.65
C ASN A 85 14.16 16.45 -4.77
N LEU A 86 14.80 15.67 -3.90
CA LEU A 86 16.24 15.47 -3.86
C LEU A 86 16.54 13.98 -3.97
N ASN A 87 17.41 13.64 -4.92
CA ASN A 87 17.98 12.30 -5.07
C ASN A 87 19.39 12.28 -4.46
N PRO A 88 19.60 11.59 -3.32
CA PRO A 88 20.91 11.51 -2.68
C PRO A 88 22.00 10.90 -3.58
N ASN A 89 21.63 10.02 -4.51
CA ASN A 89 22.57 9.42 -5.45
C ASN A 89 23.10 10.42 -6.48
N GLU A 90 22.33 11.47 -6.81
CA GLU A 90 22.81 12.57 -7.66
C GLU A 90 23.62 13.58 -6.85
N ARG A 91 23.18 13.86 -5.61
CA ARG A 91 23.83 14.83 -4.74
C ARG A 91 25.17 14.33 -4.20
N TRP A 92 25.29 13.05 -3.91
CA TRP A 92 26.47 12.38 -3.38
C TRP A 92 26.78 11.10 -4.17
N PRO A 93 27.33 11.23 -5.40
CA PRO A 93 27.50 10.11 -6.33
C PRO A 93 28.43 8.98 -5.87
N TRP A 94 29.22 9.24 -4.83
CA TRP A 94 30.11 8.27 -4.19
C TRP A 94 29.41 7.36 -3.18
N SER A 95 28.13 7.60 -2.92
CA SER A 95 27.32 6.83 -1.99
C SER A 95 26.12 6.21 -2.73
N GLN A 96 25.49 5.20 -2.12
CA GLN A 96 24.33 4.54 -2.68
C GLN A 96 23.15 4.58 -1.71
N TRP A 97 22.00 5.00 -2.22
CA TRP A 97 20.77 5.20 -1.48
C TRP A 97 19.60 4.53 -2.19
N VAL A 98 18.72 3.92 -1.40
CA VAL A 98 17.49 3.29 -1.87
C VAL A 98 16.31 4.07 -1.33
N TYR A 99 15.32 4.33 -2.19
CA TYR A 99 14.08 4.97 -1.80
C TYR A 99 13.25 3.99 -0.95
N THR A 100 12.76 4.42 0.20
CA THR A 100 12.12 3.50 1.17
C THR A 100 10.66 3.17 0.83
N GLY A 101 10.14 3.75 -0.25
CA GLY A 101 8.75 3.60 -0.70
C GLY A 101 7.85 4.75 -0.25
N GLU A 102 6.63 4.77 -0.80
CA GLU A 102 5.67 5.86 -0.67
C GLU A 102 4.58 5.57 0.37
N ASN A 103 4.00 6.63 0.93
CA ASN A 103 2.87 6.58 1.88
C ASN A 103 3.12 5.64 3.06
N LYS A 104 4.32 5.72 3.67
CA LYS A 104 4.70 4.92 4.83
C LYS A 104 4.94 5.81 6.05
N THR A 105 4.41 5.36 7.19
CA THR A 105 4.77 5.90 8.52
C THR A 105 5.91 5.09 9.10
N ILE A 106 6.93 5.75 9.66
CA ILE A 106 8.04 5.07 10.32
C ILE A 106 7.66 4.70 11.75
N ARG A 107 7.98 3.46 12.12
CA ARG A 107 7.80 2.93 13.48
C ARG A 107 9.15 2.51 14.05
N VAL A 108 9.28 2.61 15.37
CA VAL A 108 10.46 2.12 16.08
C VAL A 108 10.45 0.60 16.07
N GLY A 109 11.48 -0.01 15.50
CA GLY A 109 11.69 -1.45 15.54
C GLY A 109 12.04 -1.94 16.94
N ARG A 110 12.04 -3.26 17.14
CA ARG A 110 12.52 -3.88 18.37
C ARG A 110 13.97 -3.53 18.63
N ALA A 111 14.31 -3.41 19.92
CA ALA A 111 15.66 -3.11 20.37
C ALA A 111 16.71 -4.16 19.93
N ASP A 112 16.28 -5.39 19.65
CA ASP A 112 17.14 -6.47 19.16
C ASP A 112 17.36 -6.45 17.64
N GLY A 113 16.71 -5.53 16.92
CA GLY A 113 16.83 -5.38 15.47
C GLY A 113 16.08 -6.42 14.64
N SER A 114 15.35 -7.37 15.26
CA SER A 114 14.76 -8.52 14.57
C SER A 114 13.68 -8.19 13.54
N ASP A 115 13.05 -7.02 13.67
CA ASP A 115 11.99 -6.53 12.78
C ASP A 115 12.36 -5.24 12.03
N VAL A 116 13.62 -4.80 12.11
CA VAL A 116 14.09 -3.64 11.34
C VAL A 116 13.95 -3.91 9.85
N GLY A 117 13.33 -2.97 9.14
CA GLY A 117 13.08 -3.07 7.70
C GLY A 117 11.82 -3.85 7.32
N GLN A 118 11.10 -4.46 8.28
CA GLN A 118 9.79 -5.04 7.99
C GLN A 118 8.77 -3.94 7.65
N THR A 119 7.88 -4.24 6.70
CA THR A 119 6.82 -3.32 6.26
C THR A 119 5.46 -3.96 6.43
N GLY A 120 4.43 -3.13 6.64
CA GLY A 120 3.05 -3.58 6.78
C GLY A 120 2.07 -2.43 6.90
N GLY A 121 0.77 -2.75 6.97
CA GLY A 121 -0.32 -1.78 7.02
C GLY A 121 -1.05 -1.61 5.68
N SER A 122 -2.14 -0.85 5.72
CA SER A 122 -2.97 -0.48 4.57
C SER A 122 -3.61 0.88 4.84
N ASP A 123 -3.66 1.73 3.82
CA ASP A 123 -4.32 3.04 3.89
C ASP A 123 -5.84 2.92 3.90
N THR A 124 -6.38 1.77 3.49
CA THR A 124 -7.81 1.53 3.43
C THR A 124 -8.21 0.23 4.13
N VAL A 125 -9.43 0.22 4.65
CA VAL A 125 -10.06 -0.94 5.27
C VAL A 125 -11.48 -1.07 4.73
N THR A 126 -11.92 -2.30 4.50
CA THR A 126 -13.33 -2.64 4.26
C THR A 126 -13.85 -3.39 5.47
N LEU A 127 -14.92 -2.90 6.10
CA LEU A 127 -15.55 -3.61 7.21
C LEU A 127 -16.14 -4.93 6.73
N GLN A 128 -15.75 -6.01 7.38
CA GLN A 128 -16.28 -7.36 7.15
C GLN A 128 -17.24 -7.73 8.29
N GLN A 129 -18.09 -8.72 8.05
CA GLN A 129 -19.02 -9.23 9.09
C GLN A 129 -18.29 -9.66 10.36
N ALA A 130 -17.09 -10.24 10.24
CA ALA A 130 -16.26 -10.64 11.38
C ALA A 130 -15.70 -9.44 12.20
N ASN A 131 -15.77 -8.21 11.68
CA ASN A 131 -15.41 -7.00 12.41
C ASN A 131 -16.58 -6.41 13.20
N LEU A 132 -17.81 -6.88 12.96
CA LEU A 132 -19.00 -6.39 13.64
C LEU A 132 -19.12 -6.98 15.04
N PRO A 133 -19.65 -6.22 16.01
CA PRO A 133 -19.92 -6.75 17.34
C PRO A 133 -20.98 -7.87 17.27
N ALA A 134 -20.84 -8.87 18.13
CA ALA A 134 -21.76 -10.01 18.22
C ALA A 134 -23.06 -9.63 18.96
N VAL A 135 -23.88 -8.77 18.34
CA VAL A 135 -25.18 -8.33 18.88
C VAL A 135 -26.30 -9.03 18.12
N GLN A 136 -27.23 -9.66 18.84
CA GLN A 136 -28.46 -10.21 18.27
C GLN A 136 -29.51 -9.11 18.17
N VAL A 137 -29.98 -8.84 16.94
CA VAL A 137 -31.12 -7.96 16.70
C VAL A 137 -32.33 -8.82 16.39
N ASN A 138 -33.25 -8.94 17.34
CA ASN A 138 -34.50 -9.67 17.14
C ASN A 138 -35.51 -8.77 16.42
N VAL A 139 -35.97 -9.20 15.25
CA VAL A 139 -37.08 -8.55 14.53
C VAL A 139 -38.31 -9.46 14.66
N SER A 140 -39.30 -9.00 15.42
CA SER A 140 -40.55 -9.72 15.62
C SER A 140 -41.75 -8.80 15.33
N GLY A 141 -42.77 -9.34 14.70
CA GLY A 141 -44.06 -8.68 14.51
C GLY A 141 -45.20 -9.70 14.58
N GLU A 142 -46.31 -9.27 15.18
CA GLU A 142 -47.57 -10.03 15.20
C GLU A 142 -48.67 -9.19 14.57
N THR A 143 -49.57 -9.82 13.80
CA THR A 143 -50.81 -9.16 13.40
C THR A 143 -51.73 -9.00 14.61
N SER A 144 -52.67 -8.05 14.57
CA SER A 144 -53.82 -8.09 15.48
C SER A 144 -54.54 -9.43 15.36
N GLU A 145 -55.09 -9.93 16.47
CA GLU A 145 -55.92 -11.14 16.46
C GLU A 145 -57.16 -10.90 15.62
N LEU A 146 -57.38 -11.76 14.62
CA LEU A 146 -58.66 -11.80 13.93
C LEU A 146 -59.62 -12.60 14.81
N PRO A 147 -60.72 -12.00 15.28
CA PRO A 147 -61.71 -12.74 16.06
C PRO A 147 -62.32 -13.86 15.22
N GLY A 148 -62.76 -14.93 15.89
CA GLY A 148 -63.39 -16.05 15.21
C GLY A 148 -64.62 -15.61 14.41
N GLN A 149 -64.81 -16.23 13.25
CA GLN A 149 -65.94 -15.94 12.36
C GLN A 149 -66.49 -17.21 11.73
N GLU A 150 -67.79 -17.20 11.49
CA GLU A 150 -68.47 -18.22 10.71
C GLU A 150 -68.41 -17.84 9.23
N LEU A 151 -67.93 -18.75 8.39
CA LEU A 151 -67.96 -18.60 6.94
C LEU A 151 -69.01 -19.55 6.35
N THR A 152 -69.92 -19.00 5.56
CA THR A 152 -70.96 -19.79 4.88
C THR A 152 -70.44 -20.26 3.52
N THR A 153 -70.55 -21.56 3.24
CA THR A 153 -70.20 -22.10 1.92
C THR A 153 -71.18 -21.59 0.86
N ARG A 154 -70.73 -21.52 -0.41
CA ARG A 154 -71.66 -21.29 -1.52
C ARG A 154 -72.69 -22.43 -1.57
N GLU A 155 -73.94 -22.11 -1.86
CA GLU A 155 -75.00 -23.09 -2.03
C GLU A 155 -74.70 -23.96 -3.25
N ALA A 156 -74.69 -25.28 -3.03
CA ALA A 156 -74.53 -26.27 -4.07
C ALA A 156 -75.03 -27.62 -3.53
N GLY A 157 -75.39 -28.53 -4.43
CA GLY A 157 -75.68 -29.90 -4.07
C GLY A 157 -77.17 -30.21 -3.89
N ARG A 158 -78.06 -29.60 -4.67
CA ARG A 158 -79.34 -30.24 -5.02
C ARG A 158 -79.04 -31.64 -5.51
N HIS A 159 -79.51 -32.61 -4.77
CA HIS A 159 -79.41 -34.00 -5.18
C HIS A 159 -80.54 -34.80 -4.53
N LYS A 160 -80.96 -35.82 -5.26
CA LYS A 160 -81.88 -36.85 -4.81
C LYS A 160 -81.21 -38.21 -4.96
N HIS A 161 -81.47 -39.13 -4.04
CA HIS A 161 -80.92 -40.49 -4.08
C HIS A 161 -81.96 -41.45 -4.64
N LYS A 162 -81.54 -42.56 -5.27
CA LYS A 162 -82.48 -43.64 -5.64
C LYS A 162 -83.04 -44.26 -4.36
N GLY A 163 -84.29 -43.91 -4.04
CA GLY A 163 -85.01 -44.40 -2.89
C GLY A 163 -85.63 -45.78 -3.12
N GLY A 164 -86.47 -46.19 -2.17
CA GLY A 164 -87.16 -47.48 -2.18
C GLY A 164 -88.55 -47.47 -2.81
N MET A 165 -89.29 -48.55 -2.57
CA MET A 165 -90.67 -48.72 -3.01
C MET A 165 -91.55 -47.61 -2.44
N LEU A 166 -92.29 -46.90 -3.31
CA LEU A 166 -93.17 -45.79 -2.95
C LEU A 166 -92.48 -44.66 -2.15
N ALA A 167 -91.20 -44.39 -2.42
CA ALA A 167 -90.53 -43.18 -1.93
C ALA A 167 -91.21 -41.90 -2.47
N PRO A 168 -91.10 -40.77 -1.79
CA PRO A 168 -91.96 -39.60 -2.05
C PRO A 168 -91.64 -38.85 -3.36
N GLY A 169 -90.45 -39.03 -3.94
CA GLY A 169 -90.04 -38.39 -5.20
C GLY A 169 -90.59 -39.06 -6.46
N GLU A 170 -90.08 -38.64 -7.63
CA GLU A 170 -90.47 -39.22 -8.92
C GLU A 170 -90.01 -40.68 -9.08
N ALA A 171 -90.80 -41.48 -9.80
CA ALA A 171 -90.43 -42.87 -10.14
C ALA A 171 -89.22 -42.91 -11.08
N TRP A 172 -88.24 -43.74 -10.73
CA TRP A 172 -87.10 -44.06 -11.62
C TRP A 172 -87.12 -45.50 -12.12
N ASP A 173 -87.93 -46.35 -11.49
CA ASP A 173 -88.32 -47.67 -11.97
C ASP A 173 -89.82 -47.80 -11.70
N ASP A 174 -90.62 -47.73 -12.78
CA ASP A 174 -92.08 -47.72 -12.75
C ASP A 174 -92.68 -49.13 -12.65
N ASN A 175 -91.84 -50.17 -12.69
CA ASN A 175 -92.27 -51.55 -12.85
C ASN A 175 -91.51 -52.53 -11.94
N TYR A 176 -91.16 -52.08 -10.74
CA TYR A 176 -90.47 -52.91 -9.78
C TYR A 176 -91.41 -54.00 -9.23
N ILE A 177 -91.03 -55.25 -9.48
CA ILE A 177 -91.80 -56.43 -9.07
C ILE A 177 -91.44 -56.80 -7.64
N VAL A 178 -92.46 -56.97 -6.78
CA VAL A 178 -92.33 -57.31 -5.37
C VAL A 178 -93.21 -58.51 -5.06
N GLY A 179 -92.71 -59.47 -4.26
CA GLY A 179 -93.38 -60.74 -3.99
C GLY A 179 -92.84 -61.89 -4.85
N SER A 180 -92.91 -63.13 -4.35
CA SER A 180 -92.29 -64.30 -5.00
C SER A 180 -93.05 -64.84 -6.22
N ASP A 181 -94.30 -64.45 -6.38
CA ASP A 181 -95.21 -64.84 -7.47
C ASP A 181 -95.35 -63.76 -8.55
N ASN A 182 -94.58 -62.66 -8.45
CA ASN A 182 -94.54 -61.54 -9.39
C ASN A 182 -95.89 -60.83 -9.63
N ASP A 183 -96.85 -60.94 -8.69
CA ASP A 183 -98.20 -60.40 -8.87
C ASP A 183 -98.29 -58.87 -8.64
N SER A 184 -97.38 -58.32 -7.83
CA SER A 184 -97.44 -56.94 -7.37
C SER A 184 -96.34 -56.09 -8.00
N ARG A 185 -96.77 -55.12 -8.82
CA ARG A 185 -95.90 -54.11 -9.44
C ARG A 185 -96.05 -52.78 -8.69
N ARG A 186 -94.93 -52.22 -8.26
CA ARG A 186 -94.86 -50.95 -7.53
C ARG A 186 -93.77 -50.08 -8.14
N THR A 187 -93.86 -48.78 -7.93
CA THR A 187 -92.79 -47.88 -8.35
C THR A 187 -91.69 -47.84 -7.31
N ARG A 188 -90.43 -47.76 -7.75
CA ARG A 188 -89.31 -47.29 -6.95
C ARG A 188 -89.02 -45.85 -7.34
N ASN A 189 -89.02 -45.00 -6.34
CA ASN A 189 -88.96 -43.58 -6.53
C ASN A 189 -87.65 -43.03 -5.98
N TYR A 190 -87.24 -41.86 -6.44
CA TYR A 190 -86.15 -41.13 -5.79
C TYR A 190 -86.63 -40.72 -4.39
N THR A 191 -85.69 -40.44 -3.49
CA THR A 191 -86.02 -39.62 -2.32
C THR A 191 -86.49 -38.25 -2.79
N ASP A 192 -87.14 -37.48 -1.89
CA ASP A 192 -87.38 -36.07 -2.18
C ASP A 192 -86.06 -35.36 -2.47
N GLU A 193 -86.11 -34.41 -3.40
CA GLU A 193 -84.96 -33.56 -3.73
C GLU A 193 -84.92 -32.41 -2.75
N VAL A 194 -83.82 -32.31 -2.01
CA VAL A 194 -83.60 -31.17 -1.11
C VAL A 194 -82.98 -30.05 -1.93
N ALA A 195 -83.44 -28.82 -1.68
CA ALA A 195 -82.89 -27.61 -2.30
C ALA A 195 -81.38 -27.46 -2.04
N ASP A 196 -80.74 -26.60 -2.83
CA ASP A 196 -79.32 -26.28 -2.62
C ASP A 196 -79.20 -25.74 -1.19
N HIS A 197 -78.22 -26.23 -0.44
CA HIS A 197 -78.01 -25.77 0.93
C HIS A 197 -76.57 -25.32 1.10
N SER A 198 -76.38 -24.50 2.12
CA SER A 198 -75.07 -24.06 2.57
C SER A 198 -74.70 -24.76 3.87
N HIS A 199 -73.39 -24.79 4.13
CA HIS A 199 -72.82 -25.20 5.39
C HIS A 199 -72.15 -24.00 6.07
N ILE A 200 -72.13 -24.03 7.40
CA ILE A 200 -71.35 -23.10 8.21
C ILE A 200 -70.00 -23.75 8.50
N VAL A 201 -68.92 -23.00 8.30
CA VAL A 201 -67.55 -23.39 8.65
C VAL A 201 -67.03 -22.41 9.69
N ASP A 202 -66.72 -22.92 10.88
CA ASP A 202 -66.12 -22.14 11.96
C ASP A 202 -64.65 -21.88 11.67
N LEU A 203 -64.29 -20.60 11.54
CA LEU A 203 -62.90 -20.16 11.51
C LEU A 203 -62.51 -19.63 12.89
N PRO A 204 -61.67 -20.36 13.66
CA PRO A 204 -61.29 -19.92 14.99
C PRO A 204 -60.47 -18.62 14.95
N ALA A 205 -60.45 -17.93 16.09
CA ALA A 205 -59.58 -16.78 16.27
C ALA A 205 -58.12 -17.19 16.02
N HIS A 206 -57.42 -16.39 15.24
CA HIS A 206 -56.03 -16.67 14.89
C HIS A 206 -55.25 -15.38 14.66
N LYS A 207 -53.93 -15.49 14.80
CA LYS A 207 -52.97 -14.44 14.48
C LYS A 207 -51.87 -15.01 13.59
N HIS A 208 -51.22 -14.14 12.84
CA HIS A 208 -50.09 -14.50 11.99
C HIS A 208 -48.81 -13.92 12.56
N THR A 209 -47.75 -14.71 12.56
CA THR A 209 -46.38 -14.26 12.88
C THR A 209 -45.64 -13.96 11.59
N THR A 210 -44.97 -12.81 11.53
CA THR A 210 -44.20 -12.41 10.34
C THR A 210 -42.72 -12.33 10.67
N THR A 211 -41.88 -12.86 9.78
CA THR A 211 -40.43 -12.68 9.80
C THR A 211 -39.99 -12.00 8.50
N GLY A 212 -38.94 -11.19 8.56
CA GLY A 212 -38.41 -10.49 7.39
C GLY A 212 -36.93 -10.18 7.51
N LYS A 213 -36.33 -9.73 6.41
CA LYS A 213 -34.99 -9.16 6.38
C LYS A 213 -35.11 -7.64 6.21
N THR A 214 -34.19 -6.89 6.82
CA THR A 214 -34.00 -5.48 6.52
C THR A 214 -33.20 -5.33 5.23
N ASP A 215 -33.09 -4.09 4.73
CA ASP A 215 -32.09 -3.75 3.72
C ASP A 215 -30.67 -3.98 4.23
N ASN A 216 -29.71 -4.00 3.30
CA ASN A 216 -28.29 -4.11 3.62
C ASN A 216 -27.86 -2.91 4.47
N LEU A 217 -27.25 -3.17 5.62
CA LEU A 217 -26.76 -2.13 6.53
C LEU A 217 -25.51 -1.39 6.01
N GLY A 218 -24.92 -1.86 4.91
CA GLY A 218 -23.76 -1.22 4.31
C GLY A 218 -23.48 -1.73 2.89
N GLU A 219 -22.60 -1.01 2.20
CA GLU A 219 -22.29 -1.26 0.79
C GLU A 219 -20.97 -2.01 0.58
N GLY A 220 -20.27 -2.38 1.67
CA GLY A 220 -18.95 -3.03 1.61
C GLY A 220 -17.85 -2.15 1.00
N LYS A 221 -18.06 -0.83 0.95
CA LYS A 221 -17.07 0.12 0.45
C LYS A 221 -15.89 0.24 1.41
N SER A 222 -14.69 0.35 0.86
CA SER A 222 -13.52 0.69 1.63
C SER A 222 -13.59 2.14 2.09
N PHE A 223 -12.97 2.42 3.24
CA PHE A 223 -12.79 3.76 3.75
C PHE A 223 -11.32 3.97 4.12
N SER A 224 -10.89 5.23 4.08
CA SER A 224 -9.52 5.62 4.44
C SER A 224 -9.34 5.54 5.95
N VAL A 225 -8.21 4.99 6.37
CA VAL A 225 -7.74 5.00 7.77
C VAL A 225 -6.49 5.87 7.93
N VAL A 226 -6.13 6.65 6.91
CA VAL A 226 -4.94 7.50 6.88
C VAL A 226 -5.14 8.74 7.74
N GLU A 227 -4.22 8.98 8.68
CA GLU A 227 -4.18 10.22 9.47
C GLU A 227 -3.75 11.45 8.64
N ALA A 228 -4.00 12.65 9.18
CA ALA A 228 -3.41 13.86 8.62
C ALA A 228 -1.88 13.81 8.69
N HIS A 229 -1.20 14.03 7.56
CA HIS A 229 0.25 13.83 7.44
C HIS A 229 0.91 14.82 6.48
N THR A 230 2.24 14.87 6.53
CA THR A 230 3.09 15.58 5.55
C THR A 230 4.03 14.57 4.89
N LEU A 231 4.09 14.59 3.56
CA LEU A 231 4.94 13.68 2.80
C LEU A 231 6.32 14.30 2.56
N LEU A 232 7.36 13.52 2.84
CA LEU A 232 8.77 13.85 2.60
C LEU A 232 9.40 12.69 1.82
N MET A 233 10.36 13.00 0.95
CA MET A 233 11.17 11.96 0.29
C MET A 233 12.00 11.24 1.34
N CYS A 234 11.92 9.91 1.40
CA CYS A 234 12.64 9.10 2.38
C CYS A 234 13.61 8.14 1.68
N TRP A 235 14.89 8.24 2.03
CA TRP A 235 15.96 7.43 1.45
C TRP A 235 16.81 6.80 2.55
N SER A 236 17.20 5.55 2.36
CA SER A 236 18.13 4.84 3.24
C SER A 236 19.44 4.56 2.50
N ARG A 237 20.57 4.86 3.13
CA ARG A 237 21.90 4.57 2.60
C ARG A 237 22.21 3.09 2.71
N VAL A 238 22.67 2.49 1.62
CA VAL A 238 23.02 1.06 1.53
C VAL A 238 24.50 0.82 1.24
N ALA A 239 25.22 1.80 0.67
CA ALA A 239 26.67 1.78 0.51
C ALA A 239 27.25 3.20 0.49
#